data_AF-A0A6J1QD30-F1
#
_entry.id   AF-A0A6J1QD30-F1
#
_cell.length_a   1.000
_cell.length_b   1.000
_cell.length_c   1.000
_cell.angle_alpha   90.00
_cell.angle_beta   90.00
_cell.angle_gamma   90.00
#
_symmetry.space_group_name_H-M   'P 1'
#
loop_
_entity.id
_entity.type
_entity.pdbx_description
1 polymer ?
#
loop_
_entity_poly.entity_id
_entity_poly.type
_entity_poly.pdbx_seq_one_letter_code
_entity_poly.pdbx_strand_id
1 'polypeptide(L)'
;MEPGRSYYYDINKKLLMVIGQWPYQKPKDRMIAFAFTMVLAVFAFFPQIKDLTDRLFVDWEMLQTKEEHDIMRKYAETGRWYALIYCSFIYVGTVIFATTALVPRILDVLFPLNTSRPVMLPYPAYYFVDENQYFYYIFCHELFTGCIGMTGLIAHDTTFFVYVEHVCGLFAIVGFRFEHVSHKRSTMEKNMLNHPDAVYHKNIVISIYAHHKALQ
;
A
#
# COMPACT_ATOMS: atom_id res chain seq x y z
N MET A 1 -20.89 14.38 -33.23
CA MET A 1 -19.85 13.64 -32.49
C MET A 1 -18.95 14.68 -31.83
N GLU A 2 -18.85 14.68 -30.50
CA GLU A 2 -18.01 15.64 -29.78
C GLU A 2 -16.52 15.34 -30.02
N PRO A 3 -15.72 16.32 -30.47
CA PRO A 3 -14.32 16.11 -30.84
C PRO A 3 -13.43 15.61 -29.67
N GLY A 4 -13.84 15.86 -28.42
CA GLY A 4 -13.11 15.37 -27.24
C GLY A 4 -13.17 13.85 -27.04
N ARG A 5 -14.24 13.18 -27.51
CA ARG A 5 -14.45 11.74 -27.22
C ARG A 5 -13.48 10.83 -27.97
N SER A 6 -13.04 11.24 -29.17
CA SER A 6 -12.05 10.51 -29.97
C SER A 6 -10.67 10.56 -29.34
N TYR A 7 -10.27 11.71 -28.80
CA TYR A 7 -8.94 11.93 -28.25
C TYR A 7 -8.65 11.05 -27.01
N TYR A 8 -9.59 11.01 -26.06
CA TYR A 8 -9.45 10.15 -24.87
C TYR A 8 -9.42 8.67 -25.23
N TYR A 9 -10.21 8.26 -26.23
CA TYR A 9 -10.23 6.89 -26.71
C TYR A 9 -8.88 6.49 -27.33
N ASP A 10 -8.26 7.37 -28.11
CA ASP A 10 -6.98 7.10 -28.75
C ASP A 10 -5.82 7.00 -27.75
N ILE A 11 -5.81 7.84 -26.72
CA ILE A 11 -4.81 7.75 -25.65
C ILE A 11 -4.98 6.44 -24.88
N ASN A 12 -6.20 6.14 -24.44
CA ASN A 12 -6.47 4.94 -23.66
C ASN A 12 -6.13 3.67 -24.46
N LYS A 13 -6.50 3.64 -25.75
CA LYS A 13 -6.12 2.58 -26.66
C LYS A 13 -4.60 2.41 -26.76
N LYS A 14 -3.84 3.49 -26.95
CA LYS A 14 -2.37 3.42 -27.00
C LYS A 14 -1.78 2.88 -25.70
N LEU A 15 -2.24 3.38 -24.56
CA LEU A 15 -1.80 2.94 -23.24
C LEU A 15 -2.07 1.44 -23.05
N LEU A 16 -3.30 0.99 -23.31
CA LEU A 16 -3.69 -0.42 -23.17
C LEU A 16 -2.95 -1.33 -24.15
N MET A 17 -2.62 -0.87 -25.37
CA MET A 17 -1.80 -1.65 -26.31
C MET A 17 -0.36 -1.83 -25.81
N VAL A 18 0.22 -0.79 -25.19
CA VAL A 18 1.58 -0.86 -24.61
C VAL A 18 1.61 -1.79 -23.40
N ILE A 19 0.59 -1.76 -22.55
CA ILE A 19 0.47 -2.64 -21.38
C ILE A 19 0.12 -4.09 -21.79
N GLY A 20 -0.35 -4.31 -23.03
CA GLY A 20 -0.86 -5.63 -23.44
C GLY A 20 -2.21 -5.95 -22.79
N GLN A 21 -3.05 -4.93 -22.57
CA GLN A 21 -4.40 -5.06 -22.03
C GLN A 21 -5.48 -4.65 -23.05
N TRP A 22 -5.09 -4.29 -24.27
CA TRP A 22 -6.05 -3.93 -25.31
C TRP A 22 -6.80 -5.17 -25.82
N PRO A 23 -8.16 -5.19 -25.78
CA PRO A 23 -8.94 -6.38 -26.11
C PRO A 23 -8.75 -6.88 -27.55
N TYR A 24 -8.52 -5.97 -28.50
CA TYR A 24 -8.43 -6.29 -29.93
C TYR A 24 -6.98 -6.50 -30.43
N GLN A 25 -6.00 -6.57 -29.53
CA GLN A 25 -4.61 -6.88 -29.87
C GLN A 25 -4.44 -8.37 -30.15
N LYS A 26 -3.52 -8.75 -31.05
CA LYS A 26 -3.24 -10.17 -31.32
C LYS A 26 -2.78 -10.85 -30.02
N PRO A 27 -3.23 -12.09 -29.72
CA PRO A 27 -2.93 -12.74 -28.45
C PRO A 27 -1.44 -12.84 -28.11
N LYS A 28 -0.59 -13.09 -29.11
CA LYS A 28 0.87 -13.15 -28.94
C LYS A 28 1.47 -11.78 -28.59
N ASP A 29 1.10 -10.74 -29.33
CA ASP A 29 1.60 -9.38 -29.11
C ASP A 29 1.15 -8.86 -27.74
N ARG A 30 -0.09 -9.17 -27.35
CA ARG A 30 -0.65 -8.85 -26.03
C ARG A 30 0.17 -9.48 -24.91
N MET A 31 0.47 -10.78 -25.03
CA MET A 31 1.24 -11.52 -24.03
C MET A 31 2.68 -11.02 -23.93
N ILE A 32 3.32 -10.69 -25.06
CA ILE A 32 4.67 -10.11 -25.09
C ILE A 32 4.67 -8.72 -24.44
N ALA A 33 3.73 -7.84 -24.80
CA ALA A 33 3.62 -6.50 -24.23
C ALA A 33 3.37 -6.53 -22.72
N PHE A 34 2.49 -7.42 -22.25
CA PHE A 34 2.24 -7.60 -20.83
C PHE A 34 3.45 -8.13 -20.08
N ALA A 35 4.12 -9.16 -20.62
CA ALA A 35 5.34 -9.70 -20.00
C ALA A 35 6.46 -8.64 -19.93
N PHE A 36 6.66 -7.90 -21.02
CA PHE A 36 7.65 -6.82 -21.07
C PHE A 36 7.34 -5.71 -20.07
N THR A 37 6.09 -5.25 -19.99
CA THR A 37 5.70 -4.20 -19.03
C THR A 37 5.79 -4.68 -17.59
N MET A 38 5.43 -5.92 -17.29
CA MET A 38 5.63 -6.53 -15.97
C MET A 38 7.11 -6.59 -15.59
N VAL A 39 7.98 -7.03 -16.50
CA VAL A 39 9.42 -7.08 -16.27
C VAL A 39 9.98 -5.69 -15.99
N LEU A 40 9.62 -4.68 -16.81
CA LEU A 40 10.03 -3.30 -16.58
C LEU A 40 9.53 -2.74 -15.24
N ALA A 41 8.29 -3.03 -14.87
CA ALA A 41 7.73 -2.61 -13.59
C ALA A 41 8.51 -3.23 -12.42
N VAL A 42 8.78 -4.54 -12.46
CA VAL A 42 9.59 -5.22 -11.42
C VAL A 42 10.98 -4.59 -11.32
N PHE A 43 11.66 -4.37 -12.45
CA PHE A 43 12.99 -3.73 -12.45
C PHE A 43 12.96 -2.30 -11.91
N ALA A 44 11.87 -1.55 -12.12
CA ALA A 44 11.73 -0.19 -11.60
C ALA A 44 11.44 -0.15 -10.10
N PHE A 45 10.51 -0.98 -9.61
CA PHE A 45 10.01 -0.92 -8.23
C PHE A 45 10.86 -1.74 -7.25
N PHE A 46 11.41 -2.87 -7.67
CA PHE A 46 12.13 -3.77 -6.77
C PHE A 46 13.33 -3.10 -6.07
N PRO A 47 14.19 -2.33 -6.76
CA PRO A 47 15.31 -1.66 -6.10
C PRO A 47 14.84 -0.63 -5.07
N GLN A 48 13.73 0.06 -5.32
CA GLN A 48 13.18 1.10 -4.44
C GLN A 48 12.63 0.48 -3.15
N ILE A 49 11.82 -0.56 -3.27
CA ILE A 49 11.28 -1.29 -2.12
C ILE A 49 12.42 -1.91 -1.30
N LYS A 50 13.43 -2.46 -1.99
CA LYS A 50 14.63 -3.00 -1.32
C LYS A 50 15.37 -1.91 -0.54
N ASP A 51 15.66 -0.77 -1.15
CA ASP A 51 16.38 0.33 -0.49
C ASP A 51 15.63 0.84 0.74
N LEU A 52 14.31 1.07 0.62
CA LEU A 52 13.47 1.51 1.73
C LEU A 52 13.44 0.50 2.87
N THR A 53 13.39 -0.78 2.54
CA THR A 53 13.39 -1.87 3.54
C THR A 53 14.75 -2.00 4.21
N ASP A 54 15.86 -1.89 3.47
CA ASP A 54 17.21 -1.94 4.04
C ASP A 54 17.44 -0.76 4.99
N ARG A 55 16.98 0.44 4.62
CA ARG A 55 17.06 1.64 5.49
C ARG A 55 16.32 1.42 6.81
N LEU A 56 15.15 0.79 6.78
CA LEU A 56 14.39 0.48 7.99
C LEU A 56 15.22 -0.34 9.00
N PHE A 57 15.95 -1.36 8.52
CA PHE A 57 16.82 -2.17 9.36
C PHE A 57 18.01 -1.38 9.90
N VAL A 58 18.69 -0.62 9.04
CA VAL A 58 19.84 0.21 9.43
C VAL A 58 19.43 1.24 10.49
N ASP A 59 18.29 1.89 10.31
CA ASP A 59 17.76 2.87 11.25
C ASP A 59 17.47 2.25 12.62
N TRP A 60 16.97 1.01 12.63
CA TRP A 60 16.72 0.26 13.86
C TRP A 60 18.02 -0.06 14.60
N GLU A 61 19.08 -0.44 13.88
CA GLU A 61 20.41 -0.69 14.47
C GLU A 61 21.09 0.59 14.97
N MET A 62 20.73 1.75 14.45
CA MET A 62 21.27 3.05 14.87
C MET A 62 20.66 3.59 16.18
N LEU A 63 19.63 2.93 16.74
CA LEU A 63 19.03 3.30 18.01
C LEU A 63 19.95 2.92 19.17
N GLN A 64 20.14 3.83 20.12
CA GLN A 64 21.16 3.69 21.17
C GLN A 64 20.57 3.31 22.52
N THR A 65 19.41 3.86 22.87
CA THR A 65 18.83 3.69 24.21
C THR A 65 17.57 2.83 24.18
N LYS A 66 17.18 2.32 25.34
CA LYS A 66 15.94 1.54 25.47
C LYS A 66 14.72 2.41 25.14
N GLU A 67 14.74 3.66 25.54
CA GLU A 67 13.66 4.62 25.32
C GLU A 67 13.47 4.91 23.83
N GLU A 68 14.56 5.03 23.06
CA GLU A 68 14.50 5.17 21.60
C GLU A 68 13.87 3.94 20.94
N HIS A 69 14.24 2.74 21.37
CA HIS A 69 13.62 1.50 20.90
C HIS A 69 12.14 1.39 21.29
N ASP A 70 11.76 1.84 22.48
CA ASP A 70 10.38 1.80 22.95
C ASP A 70 9.50 2.81 22.18
N ILE A 71 10.04 4.00 21.85
CA ILE A 71 9.39 4.96 20.94
C ILE A 71 9.18 4.30 19.57
N MET A 72 10.25 3.75 18.98
CA MET A 72 10.19 3.14 17.65
C MET A 72 9.20 1.96 17.59
N ARG A 73 9.20 1.10 18.62
CA ARG A 73 8.24 -0.01 18.75
C ARG A 73 6.81 0.48 18.77
N LYS A 74 6.51 1.58 19.47
CA LYS A 74 5.15 2.15 19.52
C LYS A 74 4.65 2.56 18.13
N TYR A 75 5.50 3.16 17.31
CA TYR A 75 5.14 3.52 15.93
C TYR A 75 5.00 2.28 15.04
N ALA A 76 5.90 1.29 15.16
CA ALA A 76 5.78 0.02 14.43
C ALA A 76 4.49 -0.74 14.79
N GLU A 77 4.09 -0.73 16.07
CA GLU A 77 2.83 -1.32 16.53
C GLU A 77 1.62 -0.59 15.98
N THR A 78 1.67 0.75 15.93
CA THR A 78 0.63 1.58 15.30
C THR A 78 0.47 1.23 13.82
N GLY A 79 1.58 1.15 13.06
CA GLY A 79 1.58 0.74 11.66
C GLY A 79 1.01 -0.67 11.46
N ARG A 80 1.35 -1.62 12.33
CA ARG A 80 0.76 -2.97 12.31
C ARG A 80 -0.75 -2.94 12.53
N TRP A 81 -1.25 -2.13 13.45
CA TRP A 81 -2.69 -1.99 13.69
C TRP A 81 -3.41 -1.37 12.49
N TYR A 82 -2.85 -0.33 11.87
CA TYR A 82 -3.39 0.23 10.63
C TYR A 82 -3.46 -0.82 9.51
N ALA A 83 -2.38 -1.59 9.33
CA ALA A 83 -2.37 -2.68 8.36
C ALA A 83 -3.48 -3.70 8.63
N LEU A 84 -3.61 -4.21 9.86
CA LEU A 84 -4.63 -5.21 10.20
C LEU A 84 -6.06 -4.69 10.02
N ILE A 85 -6.35 -3.47 10.45
CA ILE A 85 -7.68 -2.85 10.30
C ILE A 85 -7.99 -2.65 8.81
N TYR A 86 -7.04 -2.11 8.04
CA TYR A 86 -7.21 -1.90 6.61
C TYR A 86 -7.42 -3.22 5.85
N CYS A 87 -6.56 -4.23 6.08
CA CYS A 87 -6.72 -5.57 5.51
C CYS A 87 -8.11 -6.12 5.78
N SER A 88 -8.56 -6.06 7.04
CA SER A 88 -9.86 -6.59 7.47
C SER A 88 -11.00 -5.87 6.76
N PHE A 89 -10.94 -4.54 6.69
CA PHE A 89 -11.95 -3.73 6.01
C PHE A 89 -12.04 -4.05 4.52
N ILE A 90 -10.91 -4.15 3.83
CA ILE A 90 -10.86 -4.46 2.39
C ILE A 90 -11.36 -5.88 2.10
N TYR A 91 -10.95 -6.88 2.88
CA TYR A 91 -11.43 -8.26 2.68
C TYR A 91 -12.93 -8.37 2.96
N VAL A 92 -13.43 -7.77 4.05
CA VAL A 92 -14.86 -7.76 4.35
C VAL A 92 -15.64 -7.06 3.23
N GLY A 93 -15.17 -5.91 2.76
CA GLY A 93 -15.78 -5.21 1.64
C GLY A 93 -15.80 -6.04 0.36
N THR A 94 -14.73 -6.77 0.06
CA THR A 94 -14.62 -7.67 -1.10
C THR A 94 -15.64 -8.80 -1.01
N VAL A 95 -15.77 -9.45 0.15
CA VAL A 95 -16.73 -10.53 0.37
C VAL A 95 -18.16 -10.00 0.28
N ILE A 96 -18.47 -8.88 0.93
CA ILE A 96 -19.80 -8.26 0.85
C ILE A 96 -20.16 -7.95 -0.60
N PHE A 97 -19.25 -7.29 -1.33
CA PHE A 97 -19.44 -6.97 -2.73
C PHE A 97 -19.68 -8.23 -3.56
N ALA A 98 -18.86 -9.26 -3.41
CA ALA A 98 -19.04 -10.52 -4.12
C ALA A 98 -20.40 -11.16 -3.82
N THR A 99 -20.82 -11.21 -2.56
CA THR A 99 -22.09 -11.83 -2.16
C THR A 99 -23.33 -11.14 -2.74
N THR A 100 -23.22 -9.90 -3.24
CA THR A 100 -24.33 -9.26 -3.97
C THR A 100 -24.78 -10.05 -5.20
N ALA A 101 -23.89 -10.85 -5.80
CA ALA A 101 -24.23 -11.77 -6.90
C ALA A 101 -25.21 -12.88 -6.50
N LEU A 102 -25.33 -13.18 -5.19
CA LEU A 102 -26.28 -14.18 -4.68
C LEU A 102 -27.70 -13.62 -4.53
N VAL A 103 -27.86 -12.29 -4.52
CA VAL A 103 -29.16 -11.63 -4.27
C VAL A 103 -30.25 -12.11 -5.24
N PRO A 104 -30.04 -12.19 -6.57
CA PRO A 104 -31.06 -12.70 -7.49
C PRO A 104 -31.49 -14.13 -7.17
N ARG A 105 -30.54 -15.01 -6.82
CA ARG A 105 -30.81 -16.42 -6.50
C ARG A 105 -31.58 -16.58 -5.19
N ILE A 106 -31.25 -15.81 -4.16
CA ILE A 106 -31.98 -15.78 -2.90
C ILE A 106 -33.42 -15.32 -3.14
N LEU A 107 -33.59 -14.27 -3.94
CA LEU A 107 -34.91 -13.74 -4.24
C LEU A 107 -35.75 -14.65 -5.14
N ASP A 108 -35.15 -15.48 -5.99
CA ASP A 108 -35.89 -16.51 -6.75
C ASP A 108 -36.52 -17.57 -5.84
N VAL A 109 -35.89 -17.85 -4.68
CA VAL A 109 -36.43 -18.78 -3.67
C VAL A 109 -37.48 -18.10 -2.79
N LEU A 110 -37.23 -16.87 -2.34
CA LEU A 110 -38.12 -16.17 -1.40
C LEU A 110 -39.30 -15.46 -2.06
N PHE A 111 -39.10 -14.90 -3.25
CA PHE A 111 -40.06 -14.09 -4.01
C PHE A 111 -39.98 -14.42 -5.50
N PRO A 112 -40.45 -15.61 -5.92
CA PRO A 112 -40.35 -16.06 -7.30
C PRO A 112 -41.14 -15.12 -8.24
N LEU A 113 -40.57 -14.86 -9.42
CA LEU A 113 -41.21 -14.10 -10.49
C LEU A 113 -41.66 -15.06 -11.60
N ASN A 114 -42.69 -14.67 -12.38
CA ASN A 114 -43.09 -15.42 -13.58
C ASN A 114 -42.05 -15.35 -14.71
N THR A 115 -41.01 -14.52 -14.56
CA THR A 115 -39.89 -14.38 -15.48
C THR A 115 -38.57 -14.62 -14.75
N SER A 116 -37.57 -15.15 -15.45
CA SER A 116 -36.23 -15.37 -14.89
C SER A 116 -35.50 -14.06 -14.64
N ARG A 117 -34.85 -13.92 -13.48
CA ARG A 117 -33.96 -12.80 -13.18
C ARG A 117 -32.63 -12.93 -13.94
N PRO A 118 -32.00 -11.82 -14.36
CA PRO A 118 -30.67 -11.87 -14.96
C PRO A 118 -29.63 -12.31 -13.92
N VAL A 119 -28.62 -13.04 -14.37
CA VAL A 119 -27.42 -13.30 -13.57
C VAL A 119 -26.63 -12.00 -13.45
N MET A 120 -26.28 -11.63 -12.23
CA MET A 120 -25.44 -10.47 -11.93
C MET A 120 -24.15 -10.96 -11.29
N LEU A 121 -23.08 -11.05 -12.08
CA LEU A 121 -21.74 -11.34 -11.57
C LEU A 121 -21.14 -10.05 -10.97
N PRO A 122 -20.30 -10.13 -9.92
CA PRO A 122 -19.67 -8.96 -9.31
C PRO A 122 -18.81 -8.16 -10.31
N TYR A 123 -18.19 -8.84 -11.27
CA TYR A 123 -17.50 -8.21 -12.40
C TYR A 123 -17.72 -9.03 -13.68
N PRO A 124 -17.78 -8.37 -14.85
CA PRO A 124 -18.01 -9.08 -16.11
C PRO A 124 -16.78 -9.89 -16.51
N ALA A 125 -16.93 -11.22 -16.58
CA ALA A 125 -15.89 -12.13 -17.02
C ALA A 125 -16.47 -13.22 -17.94
N TYR A 126 -15.76 -13.54 -19.01
CA TYR A 126 -16.20 -14.52 -20.01
C TYR A 126 -15.58 -15.89 -19.71
N TYR A 127 -16.40 -16.83 -19.21
CA TYR A 127 -15.96 -18.17 -18.77
C TYR A 127 -16.10 -19.27 -19.83
N PHE A 128 -16.55 -18.95 -21.06
CA PHE A 128 -16.79 -19.93 -22.13
C PHE A 128 -17.76 -21.08 -21.75
N VAL A 129 -18.56 -20.89 -20.71
CA VAL A 129 -19.59 -21.83 -20.22
C VAL A 129 -20.89 -21.07 -19.96
N ASP A 130 -22.00 -21.79 -19.81
CA ASP A 130 -23.28 -21.18 -19.44
C ASP A 130 -23.23 -20.66 -17.99
N GLU A 131 -23.37 -19.34 -17.84
CA GLU A 131 -23.26 -18.65 -16.55
C GLU A 131 -24.36 -19.05 -15.56
N ASN A 132 -25.54 -19.44 -16.04
CA ASN A 132 -26.64 -19.87 -15.18
C ASN A 132 -26.38 -21.26 -14.60
N GLN A 133 -25.97 -22.20 -15.45
CA GLN A 133 -25.72 -23.59 -15.06
C GLN A 133 -24.51 -23.72 -14.13
N TYR A 134 -23.44 -22.95 -14.38
CA TYR A 134 -22.18 -23.05 -13.64
C TYR A 134 -21.98 -21.94 -12.60
N PHE A 135 -23.05 -21.21 -12.27
CA PHE A 135 -23.02 -20.03 -11.41
C PHE A 135 -22.19 -20.20 -10.13
N TYR A 136 -22.41 -21.26 -9.35
CA TYR A 136 -21.70 -21.45 -8.07
C TYR A 136 -20.19 -21.68 -8.26
N TYR A 137 -19.79 -22.38 -9.32
CA TYR A 137 -18.38 -22.59 -9.64
C TYR A 137 -17.71 -21.27 -10.05
N ILE A 138 -18.39 -20.49 -10.90
CA ILE A 138 -17.95 -19.16 -11.33
C ILE A 138 -17.82 -18.24 -10.11
N PHE A 139 -18.86 -18.16 -9.28
CA PHE A 139 -18.87 -17.35 -8.06
C PHE A 139 -17.71 -17.70 -7.11
N CYS A 140 -17.47 -18.99 -6.86
CA CYS A 140 -16.35 -19.41 -6.04
C CYS A 140 -15.01 -18.99 -6.66
N HIS A 141 -14.82 -19.22 -7.96
CA HIS A 141 -13.61 -18.80 -8.66
C HIS A 141 -13.41 -17.28 -8.59
N GLU A 142 -14.46 -16.49 -8.78
CA GLU A 142 -14.43 -15.03 -8.70
C GLU A 142 -14.09 -14.54 -7.29
N LEU A 143 -14.63 -15.17 -6.26
CA LEU A 143 -14.31 -14.85 -4.88
C LEU A 143 -12.83 -15.12 -4.58
N PHE A 144 -12.32 -16.30 -4.95
CA PHE A 144 -10.91 -16.66 -4.73
C PHE A 144 -9.96 -15.75 -5.49
N THR A 145 -10.22 -15.53 -6.78
CA THR A 145 -9.39 -14.65 -7.62
C THR A 145 -9.47 -13.20 -7.14
N GLY A 146 -10.64 -12.73 -6.71
CA GLY A 146 -10.82 -11.42 -6.08
C GLY A 146 -9.98 -11.28 -4.82
N CYS A 147 -10.04 -12.24 -3.89
CA CYS A 147 -9.21 -12.22 -2.69
C CYS A 147 -7.71 -12.19 -2.99
N ILE A 148 -7.24 -13.00 -3.96
CA ILE A 148 -5.84 -13.00 -4.39
C ILE A 148 -5.46 -11.65 -4.98
N GLY A 149 -6.29 -11.09 -5.87
CA GLY A 149 -6.05 -9.78 -6.49
C GLY A 149 -5.97 -8.66 -5.45
N MET A 150 -6.89 -8.64 -4.49
CA MET A 150 -6.90 -7.65 -3.41
C MET A 150 -5.70 -7.79 -2.46
N THR A 151 -5.14 -8.99 -2.31
CA THR A 151 -3.93 -9.20 -1.48
C THR A 151 -2.76 -8.34 -1.96
N GLY A 152 -2.58 -8.19 -3.27
CA GLY A 152 -1.51 -7.38 -3.84
C GLY A 152 -1.66 -5.88 -3.53
N LEU A 153 -2.88 -5.35 -3.67
CA LEU A 153 -3.20 -3.96 -3.32
C LEU A 153 -3.00 -3.70 -1.83
N ILE A 154 -3.52 -4.61 -0.99
CA ILE A 154 -3.34 -4.55 0.46
C ILE A 154 -1.85 -4.56 0.83
N ALA A 155 -1.05 -5.47 0.25
CA ALA A 155 0.37 -5.56 0.54
C ALA A 155 1.11 -4.26 0.20
N HIS A 156 0.79 -3.64 -0.95
CA HIS A 156 1.36 -2.36 -1.34
C HIS A 156 1.02 -1.24 -0.34
N ASP A 157 -0.27 -1.05 -0.05
CA ASP A 157 -0.76 0.04 0.80
C ASP A 157 -0.27 -0.11 2.25
N THR A 158 -0.26 -1.34 2.76
CA THR A 158 0.22 -1.61 4.12
C THR A 158 1.72 -1.42 4.26
N THR A 159 2.50 -1.76 3.23
CA THR A 159 3.94 -1.46 3.17
C THR A 159 4.17 0.06 3.21
N PHE A 160 3.36 0.83 2.48
CA PHE A 160 3.41 2.29 2.53
C PHE A 160 3.10 2.84 3.94
N PHE A 161 2.05 2.34 4.62
CA PHE A 161 1.75 2.75 6.00
C PHE A 161 2.89 2.44 6.97
N VAL A 162 3.55 1.28 6.82
CA VAL A 162 4.71 0.92 7.63
C VAL A 162 5.86 1.92 7.43
N TYR A 163 6.17 2.31 6.20
CA TYR A 163 7.21 3.31 5.94
C TYR A 163 6.86 4.68 6.50
N VAL A 164 5.60 5.12 6.39
CA VAL A 164 5.15 6.40 6.96
C VAL A 164 5.31 6.38 8.49
N GLU A 165 4.83 5.34 9.16
CA GLU A 165 4.97 5.21 10.61
C GLU A 165 6.44 5.08 11.04
N HIS A 166 7.29 4.43 10.23
CA HIS A 166 8.72 4.36 10.48
C HIS A 166 9.36 5.76 10.49
N VAL A 167 9.08 6.56 9.46
CA VAL A 167 9.57 7.95 9.35
C VAL A 167 9.03 8.82 10.49
N CYS A 168 7.75 8.68 10.86
CA CYS A 168 7.18 9.35 12.02
C CYS A 168 7.90 8.97 13.33
N GLY A 169 8.24 7.69 13.50
CA GLY A 169 9.01 7.19 14.64
C GLY A 169 10.41 7.79 14.70
N LEU A 170 11.10 7.92 13.56
CA LEU A 170 12.39 8.59 13.48
C LEU A 170 12.31 10.06 13.88
N PHE A 171 11.29 10.79 13.42
CA PHE A 171 11.09 12.18 13.84
C PHE A 171 10.83 12.29 15.36
N ALA A 172 10.06 11.37 15.93
CA ALA A 172 9.84 11.31 17.38
C ALA A 172 11.15 11.05 18.16
N ILE A 173 12.00 10.13 17.67
CA ILE A 173 13.31 9.86 18.26
C ILE A 173 14.23 11.07 18.18
N VAL A 174 14.27 11.74 17.03
CA VAL A 174 15.05 12.97 16.86
C VAL A 174 14.61 14.03 17.88
N GLY A 175 13.29 14.25 18.02
CA GLY A 175 12.73 15.14 19.03
C GLY A 175 13.11 14.76 20.47
N PHE A 176 13.03 13.47 20.80
CA PHE A 176 13.44 12.93 22.09
C PHE A 176 14.92 13.20 22.40
N ARG A 177 15.82 12.97 21.43
CA ARG A 177 17.25 13.26 21.56
C ARG A 177 17.52 14.75 21.82
N PHE A 178 16.82 15.64 21.10
CA PHE A 178 16.94 17.09 21.31
C PHE A 178 16.56 17.51 22.72
N GLU A 179 15.42 17.02 23.22
CA GLU A 179 14.94 17.34 24.56
C GLU A 179 15.92 16.87 25.65
N HIS A 180 16.47 15.65 25.50
CA HIS A 180 17.46 15.10 26.42
C HIS A 180 18.76 15.92 26.47
N VAL A 181 19.26 16.33 25.30
CA VAL A 181 20.46 17.19 25.22
C VAL A 181 20.18 18.55 25.88
N SER A 182 18.99 19.13 25.65
CA SER A 182 18.58 20.42 26.23
C SER A 182 18.45 20.35 27.76
N HIS A 183 17.80 19.31 28.30
CA HIS A 183 17.62 19.14 29.75
C HIS A 183 18.95 18.84 30.46
N LYS A 184 19.82 18.03 29.84
CA LYS A 184 21.18 17.79 30.35
C LYS A 184 21.97 19.10 30.40
N ARG A 185 21.83 19.96 29.39
CA ARG A 185 22.44 21.30 29.35
C ARG A 185 21.91 22.20 30.46
N SER A 186 20.60 22.33 30.65
CA SER A 186 20.04 23.20 31.69
C SER A 186 20.43 22.75 33.11
N THR A 187 20.54 21.43 33.32
CA THR A 187 21.03 20.85 34.57
C THR A 187 22.52 21.10 34.75
N MET A 188 23.32 20.99 33.69
CA MET A 188 24.77 21.22 33.74
C MET A 188 25.13 22.71 33.84
N GLU A 189 24.36 23.62 33.22
CA GLU A 189 24.47 25.08 33.37
C GLU A 189 24.05 25.53 34.78
N LYS A 190 23.01 24.91 35.37
CA LYS A 190 22.67 25.12 36.79
C LYS A 190 23.80 24.64 37.72
N ASN A 191 24.51 23.59 37.34
CA ASN A 191 25.59 23.00 38.13
C ASN A 191 26.97 23.62 37.86
N MET A 192 27.15 24.34 36.74
CA MET A 192 28.40 25.00 36.39
C MET A 192 28.14 26.35 35.70
N LEU A 193 28.28 27.43 36.47
CA LEU A 193 28.72 28.70 35.91
C LEU A 193 30.14 28.50 35.36
N ASN A 194 30.27 28.25 34.05
CA ASN A 194 31.31 28.75 33.13
C ASN A 194 31.40 27.86 31.87
N HIS A 195 30.89 28.42 30.75
CA HIS A 195 30.99 28.06 29.31
C HIS A 195 31.38 26.64 28.83
N PRO A 196 30.60 26.09 27.86
CA PRO A 196 31.20 25.38 26.73
C PRO A 196 30.44 25.57 25.39
N ASP A 197 30.76 26.62 24.62
CA ASP A 197 30.11 26.90 23.32
C ASP A 197 30.40 25.84 22.22
N ALA A 198 31.51 25.11 22.32
CA ALA A 198 31.94 24.15 21.31
C ALA A 198 31.08 22.87 21.24
N VAL A 199 30.58 22.40 22.39
CA VAL A 199 29.77 21.17 22.47
C VAL A 199 28.36 21.42 21.92
N TYR A 200 27.82 22.63 22.13
CA TYR A 200 26.52 23.05 21.61
C TYR A 200 26.51 23.14 20.08
N HIS A 201 27.53 23.78 19.51
CA HIS A 201 27.67 23.88 18.06
C HIS A 201 27.75 22.49 17.41
N LYS A 202 28.52 21.57 18.00
CA LYS A 202 28.63 20.18 17.53
C LYS A 202 27.28 19.46 17.54
N ASN A 203 26.50 19.61 18.60
CA ASN A 203 25.19 18.96 18.71
C ASN A 203 24.16 19.55 17.74
N ILE A 204 24.13 20.87 17.53
CA ILE A 204 23.26 21.48 16.51
C ILE A 204 23.60 20.97 15.12
N VAL A 205 24.88 20.89 14.77
CA VAL A 205 25.30 20.41 13.45
C VAL A 205 24.89 18.95 13.24
N ILE A 206 25.08 18.09 14.25
CA ILE A 206 24.63 16.69 14.21
C ILE A 206 23.11 16.59 14.04
N SER A 207 22.38 17.44 14.73
CA SER A 207 20.93 17.53 14.69
C SER A 207 20.38 18.02 13.35
N ILE A 208 20.98 19.06 12.75
CA ILE A 208 20.64 19.54 11.41
C ILE A 208 20.97 18.46 10.37
N TYR A 209 22.12 17.78 10.52
CA TYR A 209 22.51 16.68 9.65
C TYR A 209 21.54 15.50 9.74
N ALA A 210 21.16 15.09 10.94
CA ALA A 210 20.19 14.01 11.16
C ALA A 210 18.81 14.36 10.60
N HIS A 211 18.33 15.60 10.77
CA HIS A 211 17.08 16.06 10.20
C HIS A 211 17.12 16.10 8.67
N HIS A 212 18.21 16.61 8.08
CA HIS A 212 18.38 16.62 6.63
C HIS A 212 18.47 15.20 6.05
N LYS A 213 19.16 14.28 6.73
CA LYS A 213 19.27 12.88 6.33
C LYS A 213 17.93 12.14 6.42
N ALA A 214 17.08 12.47 7.39
CA ALA A 214 15.74 11.91 7.51
C ALA A 214 14.78 12.41 6.40
N LEU A 215 15.08 13.55 5.77
CA LEU A 215 14.31 14.12 4.67
C LEU A 215 14.74 13.62 3.27
N GLN A 216 15.84 12.84 3.18
CA GLN A 216 16.40 12.32 1.92
C GLN A 216 16.15 10.82 1.73
#